data_AF-R9IV67-F1
#
_entry.id   AF-R9IV67-F1
#
_cell.length_a   1.000
_cell.length_b   1.000
_cell.length_c   1.000
_cell.angle_alpha   90.00
_cell.angle_beta   90.00
_cell.angle_gamma   90.00
#
_symmetry.space_group_name_H-M   'P 1'
#
loop_
_entity.id
_entity.type
_entity.pdbx_description
1 polymer ?
#
loop_
_entity_poly.entity_id
_entity_poly.type
_entity_poly.pdbx_seq_one_letter_code
_entity_poly.pdbx_strand_id
1 'polypeptide(L)'
;MPQGNPKPGELYLHFKQKLYQILTVAKHSETGEALVIYQALYDGFETYARPFDMFVSLVDKRKYKDVDQEYRFQLVEREQGEENEQRAKDGKQKGISLQNRTAEEKMMAFFDAETMEKKYSILQEMRGDITDRMINNMAVVLDVVIEEGDLDQRYEELKRCVRTFQKYEVERGIR
;
A
#
# COMPACT_ATOMS: atom_id res chain seq x y z
N MET A 1 -26.61 3.24 11.96
CA MET A 1 -25.86 1.99 11.70
C MET A 1 -24.44 2.18 12.20
N PRO A 2 -23.85 1.19 12.90
CA PRO A 2 -22.58 1.37 13.61
C PRO A 2 -21.37 1.66 12.71
N GLN A 3 -21.43 1.33 11.41
CA GLN A 3 -20.37 1.63 10.43
C GLN A 3 -20.77 2.63 9.33
N GLY A 4 -21.95 3.27 9.44
CA GLY A 4 -22.45 4.20 8.42
C GLY A 4 -22.90 3.54 7.10
N ASN A 5 -23.07 4.36 6.06
CA ASN A 5 -23.39 3.94 4.69
C ASN A 5 -22.11 4.03 3.85
N PRO A 6 -21.60 2.92 3.26
CA PRO A 6 -20.42 2.93 2.41
C PRO A 6 -20.47 4.02 1.34
N LYS A 7 -19.39 4.80 1.23
CA LYS A 7 -19.26 5.90 0.26
C LYS A 7 -18.18 5.60 -0.77
N PRO A 8 -18.32 6.09 -2.01
CA PRO A 8 -17.26 6.06 -3.00
C PRO A 8 -15.92 6.54 -2.43
N GLY A 9 -14.86 5.77 -2.66
CA GLY A 9 -13.50 6.08 -2.23
C GLY A 9 -13.11 5.52 -0.86
N GLU A 10 -14.07 5.12 -0.01
CA GLU A 10 -13.78 4.52 1.30
C GLU A 10 -13.08 3.16 1.16
N LEU A 11 -12.17 2.87 2.09
CA LEU A 11 -11.44 1.62 2.14
C LEU A 11 -12.04 0.69 3.19
N TYR A 12 -12.21 -0.58 2.85
CA TYR A 12 -12.75 -1.58 3.75
C TYR A 12 -11.85 -2.82 3.78
N LEU A 13 -11.52 -3.28 4.98
CA LEU A 13 -10.80 -4.52 5.22
C LEU A 13 -11.79 -5.65 5.46
N HIS A 14 -11.72 -6.68 4.64
CA HIS A 14 -12.47 -7.90 4.87
C HIS A 14 -11.84 -8.71 6.01
N PHE A 15 -12.64 -9.42 6.80
CA PHE A 15 -12.17 -10.24 7.94
C PHE A 15 -11.12 -11.33 7.58
N LYS A 16 -10.90 -11.57 6.29
CA LYS A 16 -9.83 -12.43 5.75
C LYS A 16 -8.57 -11.66 5.38
N GLN A 17 -8.35 -10.46 5.92
CA GLN A 17 -7.19 -9.61 5.68
C GLN A 17 -7.00 -9.24 4.19
N LYS A 18 -8.11 -8.94 3.50
CA LYS A 18 -8.11 -8.53 2.09
C LYS A 18 -8.74 -7.14 1.98
N LEU A 19 -8.04 -6.22 1.31
CA LEU A 19 -8.43 -4.81 1.24
C LEU A 19 -9.24 -4.52 -0.02
N TYR A 20 -10.26 -3.69 0.13
CA TYR A 20 -11.17 -3.30 -0.94
C TYR A 20 -11.46 -1.79 -0.89
N GLN A 21 -11.79 -1.21 -2.04
CA GLN A 21 -12.27 0.17 -2.17
C GLN A 21 -13.72 0.17 -2.64
N ILE A 22 -14.55 1.01 -2.03
CA ILE A 22 -15.92 1.23 -2.50
C ILE A 22 -15.89 2.10 -3.75
N LEU A 23 -16.52 1.63 -4.83
CA LEU A 23 -16.73 2.43 -6.04
C LEU A 23 -18.03 3.22 -5.93
N THR A 24 -19.12 2.53 -5.59
CA THR A 24 -20.44 3.15 -5.43
C THR A 24 -21.43 2.20 -4.75
N VAL A 25 -22.59 2.72 -4.35
CA VAL A 25 -23.75 1.92 -3.99
C VAL A 25 -24.77 2.02 -5.12
N ALA A 26 -25.01 0.89 -5.78
CA ALA A 26 -25.94 0.76 -6.89
C ALA A 26 -27.31 0.26 -6.40
N LYS A 27 -28.33 0.49 -7.22
CA LYS A 27 -29.66 -0.09 -7.03
C LYS A 27 -29.85 -1.19 -8.06
N HIS A 28 -30.16 -2.40 -7.62
CA HIS A 28 -30.49 -3.51 -8.51
C HIS A 28 -31.78 -3.18 -9.27
N SER A 29 -31.75 -3.19 -10.60
CA SER A 29 -32.86 -2.70 -11.42
C SER A 29 -34.12 -3.55 -11.33
N GLU A 30 -33.96 -4.86 -11.10
CA GLU A 30 -35.08 -5.81 -11.08
C GLU A 30 -35.73 -5.92 -9.69
N THR A 31 -34.92 -5.92 -8.62
CA THR A 31 -35.40 -6.12 -7.24
C THR A 31 -35.50 -4.82 -6.44
N GLY A 32 -34.81 -3.77 -6.89
CA GLY A 32 -34.72 -2.50 -6.17
C GLY A 32 -33.77 -2.54 -4.97
N GLU A 33 -33.11 -3.66 -4.70
CA GLU A 33 -32.21 -3.85 -3.57
C GLU A 33 -30.92 -3.04 -3.74
N ALA A 34 -30.37 -2.58 -2.62
CA ALA A 34 -29.09 -1.87 -2.62
C ALA A 34 -27.93 -2.88 -2.75
N LEU A 35 -27.02 -2.61 -3.69
CA LEU A 35 -25.80 -3.36 -3.92
C LEU A 35 -24.60 -2.45 -3.67
N VAL A 36 -23.65 -2.92 -2.87
CA VAL A 36 -22.34 -2.26 -2.74
C VAL A 36 -21.46 -2.76 -3.89
N ILE A 37 -20.97 -1.83 -4.71
CA ILE A 37 -20.01 -2.08 -5.78
C ILE A 37 -18.63 -1.70 -5.28
N TYR A 38 -17.72 -2.66 -5.25
CA TYR A 38 -16.40 -2.49 -4.65
C TYR A 38 -15.33 -3.24 -5.43
N GLN A 39 -14.11 -2.73 -5.40
CA GLN A 39 -12.97 -3.27 -6.12
C GLN A 39 -11.97 -3.89 -5.14
N ALA A 40 -11.43 -5.07 -5.48
CA ALA A 40 -10.28 -5.61 -4.76
C ALA A 40 -9.05 -4.73 -4.99
N LEU A 41 -8.29 -4.44 -3.93
CA LEU A 41 -7.00 -3.77 -4.04
C LEU A 41 -5.83 -4.77 -4.12
N TYR A 42 -6.13 -5.98 -4.59
CA TYR A 42 -5.23 -7.11 -4.69
C TYR A 42 -5.61 -7.97 -5.90
N ASP A 43 -4.72 -8.90 -6.29
CA ASP A 43 -4.94 -9.94 -7.32
C ASP A 43 -5.80 -9.47 -8.52
N GLY A 44 -5.24 -8.58 -9.37
CA GLY A 44 -5.85 -8.18 -10.64
C GLY A 44 -6.92 -7.07 -10.57
N PHE A 45 -7.22 -6.54 -9.38
CA PHE A 45 -8.14 -5.41 -9.19
C PHE A 45 -9.58 -5.65 -9.69
N GLU A 46 -10.07 -6.87 -9.50
CA GLU A 46 -11.42 -7.25 -9.90
C GLU A 46 -12.50 -6.44 -9.15
N THR A 47 -13.64 -6.23 -9.82
CA THR A 47 -14.79 -5.52 -9.27
C THR A 47 -15.92 -6.48 -8.94
N TYR A 48 -16.54 -6.30 -7.78
CA TYR A 48 -17.61 -7.15 -7.26
C TYR A 48 -18.84 -6.33 -6.89
N ALA A 49 -19.99 -7.00 -6.91
CA ALA A 49 -21.25 -6.49 -6.41
C ALA A 49 -21.75 -7.40 -5.28
N ARG A 50 -22.24 -6.82 -4.18
CA ARG A 50 -22.77 -7.58 -3.04
C ARG A 50 -23.98 -6.89 -2.43
N PRO A 51 -25.00 -7.64 -1.96
CA PRO A 51 -26.11 -7.07 -1.21
C PRO A 51 -25.63 -6.23 -0.03
N PHE A 52 -26.22 -5.05 0.12
CA PHE A 52 -25.85 -4.07 1.13
C PHE A 52 -25.84 -4.67 2.54
N ASP A 53 -26.92 -5.35 2.92
CA ASP A 53 -27.07 -5.94 4.25
C ASP A 53 -26.02 -7.01 4.55
N MET A 54 -25.60 -7.74 3.51
CA MET A 54 -24.53 -8.74 3.63
C MET A 54 -23.14 -8.10 3.71
N PHE A 55 -22.96 -6.89 3.18
CA PHE A 55 -21.70 -6.16 3.23
C PHE A 55 -21.48 -5.60 4.64
N VAL A 56 -22.50 -4.93 5.22
CA VAL A 56 -22.41 -4.32 6.56
C VAL A 56 -22.61 -5.32 7.72
N SER A 57 -22.82 -6.60 7.42
CA SER A 57 -23.08 -7.64 8.43
C SER A 57 -21.87 -7.95 9.32
N LEU A 58 -22.16 -8.45 10.52
CA LEU A 58 -21.17 -8.96 11.46
C LEU A 58 -20.47 -10.22 10.93
N VAL A 59 -19.25 -10.46 11.40
CA VAL A 59 -18.58 -11.74 11.20
C VAL A 59 -19.36 -12.82 11.95
N ASP A 60 -19.57 -13.96 11.29
CA ASP A 60 -20.12 -15.14 11.96
C ASP A 60 -19.08 -15.72 12.93
N LYS A 61 -19.13 -15.28 14.19
CA LYS A 61 -18.22 -15.74 15.25
C LYS A 61 -18.42 -17.22 15.61
N ARG A 62 -19.53 -17.86 15.23
CA ARG A 62 -19.70 -19.32 15.43
C ARG A 62 -18.81 -20.09 14.47
N LYS A 63 -18.70 -19.60 13.24
CA LYS A 63 -17.88 -20.17 12.17
C LYS A 63 -16.41 -19.72 12.23
N TYR A 64 -16.16 -18.48 12.65
CA TYR A 64 -14.84 -17.85 12.70
C TYR A 64 -14.55 -17.35 14.12
N LYS A 65 -14.17 -18.27 15.00
CA LYS A 65 -13.96 -17.98 16.43
C LYS A 65 -12.71 -17.15 16.70
N ASP A 66 -11.68 -17.31 15.87
CA ASP A 66 -10.36 -16.70 16.05
C ASP A 66 -10.23 -15.35 15.31
N VAL A 67 -11.32 -14.81 14.79
CA VAL A 67 -11.33 -13.52 14.11
C VAL A 67 -11.66 -12.45 15.13
N ASP A 68 -10.75 -11.52 15.40
CA ASP A 68 -10.98 -10.40 16.32
C ASP A 68 -11.96 -9.37 15.72
N GLN A 69 -11.84 -9.13 14.41
CA GLN A 69 -12.68 -8.20 13.66
C GLN A 69 -14.20 -8.48 13.82
N GLU A 70 -14.96 -7.44 14.11
CA GLU A 70 -16.40 -7.52 14.42
C GLU A 70 -17.28 -7.62 13.17
N TYR A 71 -16.95 -6.86 12.13
CA TYR A 71 -17.72 -6.77 10.88
C TYR A 71 -17.06 -7.50 9.73
N ARG A 72 -17.85 -8.02 8.77
CA ARG A 72 -17.28 -8.73 7.62
C ARG A 72 -16.38 -7.83 6.79
N PHE A 73 -16.78 -6.57 6.66
CA PHE A 73 -16.00 -5.48 6.09
C PHE A 73 -15.95 -4.37 7.14
N GLN A 74 -14.73 -4.00 7.53
CA GLN A 74 -14.48 -2.95 8.50
C GLN A 74 -13.88 -1.74 7.78
N LEU A 75 -14.45 -0.55 8.01
CA LEU A 75 -13.92 0.69 7.47
C LEU A 75 -12.49 0.89 7.96
N VAL A 76 -11.60 1.21 7.03
CA VAL A 76 -10.23 1.61 7.31
C VAL A 76 -10.15 3.10 7.06
N GLU A 77 -9.89 3.86 8.11
CA GLU A 77 -9.54 5.27 7.95
C GLU A 77 -8.19 5.32 7.25
N ARG A 78 -8.14 5.99 6.09
CA ARG A 78 -6.85 6.49 5.63
C ARG A 78 -6.44 7.52 6.66
N GLU A 79 -5.33 7.29 7.35
CA GLU A 79 -4.62 8.41 7.93
C GLU A 79 -4.42 9.39 6.78
N GLN A 80 -5.09 10.54 6.87
CA GLN A 80 -4.84 11.64 5.96
C GLN A 80 -3.38 12.01 6.20
N GLY A 81 -2.47 11.45 5.39
CA GLY A 81 -1.26 12.17 5.05
C GLY A 81 -1.74 13.55 4.64
N GLU A 82 -1.32 14.54 5.39
CA GLU A 82 -1.62 15.95 5.20
C GLU A 82 -1.22 16.34 3.77
N GLU A 83 -2.11 16.12 2.81
CA GLU A 83 -2.14 16.90 1.57
C GLU A 83 -2.77 18.24 1.92
N ASN A 84 -2.02 19.03 2.70
CA ASN A 84 -2.26 20.45 2.82
C ASN A 84 -1.09 21.18 2.18
N GLU A 85 -1.45 22.05 1.25
CA GLU A 85 -0.60 23.00 0.58
C GLU A 85 0.30 23.75 1.58
N GLN A 86 1.58 23.39 1.65
CA GLN A 86 2.60 24.33 2.09
C GLN A 86 3.82 24.25 1.17
N ARG A 87 3.64 24.77 -0.06
CA ARG A 87 4.75 25.47 -0.71
C ARG A 87 5.14 26.64 0.17
N ALA A 88 6.44 26.71 0.44
CA ALA A 88 7.17 27.80 1.07
C ALA A 88 6.91 28.02 2.57
N LYS A 89 7.72 27.39 3.42
CA LYS A 89 8.92 28.03 4.02
C LYS A 89 9.62 27.06 4.98
N ASP A 90 10.92 27.28 5.08
CA ASP A 90 11.87 26.77 6.07
C ASP A 90 12.35 25.33 5.92
N GLY A 91 13.52 25.25 5.28
CA GLY A 91 14.41 24.11 5.42
C GLY A 91 14.78 23.88 6.87
N LYS A 92 14.50 22.67 7.36
CA LYS A 92 15.32 22.04 8.38
C LYS A 92 15.15 20.54 8.33
N GLN A 93 16.27 19.89 8.05
CA GLN A 93 16.51 18.46 8.19
C GLN A 93 15.85 17.93 9.48
N LYS A 94 14.94 16.97 9.34
CA LYS A 94 14.62 16.00 10.39
C LYS A 94 14.58 14.64 9.72
N GLY A 95 15.51 13.77 10.11
CA GLY A 95 15.46 12.36 9.74
C GLY A 95 14.10 11.81 10.10
N ILE A 96 13.39 11.28 9.10
CA ILE A 96 12.11 10.61 9.29
C ILE A 96 12.45 9.25 9.92
N SER A 97 12.04 9.04 11.18
CA SER A 97 12.11 7.72 11.80
C SER A 97 11.09 6.81 11.09
N LEU A 98 11.59 5.89 10.27
CA LEU A 98 10.82 4.94 9.47
C LEU A 98 10.49 3.65 10.25
N GLN A 99 10.76 3.62 11.57
CA GLN A 99 10.69 2.43 12.41
C GLN A 99 9.27 1.85 12.61
N ASN A 100 8.21 2.63 12.36
CA ASN A 100 6.80 2.21 12.55
C ASN A 100 5.98 2.20 11.25
N ARG A 101 6.62 2.27 10.08
CA ARG A 101 5.92 2.25 8.80
C ARG A 101 5.75 0.85 8.25
N THR A 102 4.64 0.63 7.56
CA THR A 102 4.37 -0.57 6.77
C THR A 102 5.40 -0.72 5.63
N ALA A 103 5.55 -1.93 5.10
CA ALA A 103 6.49 -2.18 4.03
C ALA A 103 6.12 -1.40 2.74
N GLU A 104 4.83 -1.18 2.50
CA GLU A 104 4.30 -0.36 1.42
C GLU A 104 4.67 1.11 1.56
N GLU A 105 4.57 1.70 2.75
CA GLU A 105 4.96 3.09 3.00
C GLU A 105 6.47 3.30 2.85
N LYS A 106 7.28 2.31 3.27
CA LYS A 106 8.72 2.33 3.04
C LYS A 106 9.04 2.27 1.54
N MET A 107 8.32 1.44 0.78
CA MET A 107 8.44 1.38 -0.68
C MET A 107 8.06 2.71 -1.36
N MET A 108 6.95 3.34 -0.94
CA MET A 108 6.56 4.65 -1.47
C MET A 108 7.62 5.71 -1.16
N ALA A 109 8.15 5.73 0.07
CA ALA A 109 9.26 6.60 0.43
C ALA A 109 10.51 6.35 -0.44
N PHE A 110 10.76 5.11 -0.87
CA PHE A 110 11.83 4.78 -1.80
C PHE A 110 11.58 5.36 -3.21
N PHE A 111 10.34 5.35 -3.70
CA PHE A 111 9.98 5.95 -4.99
C PHE A 111 10.12 7.47 -4.96
N ASP A 112 9.69 8.10 -3.87
CA ASP A 112 9.74 9.57 -3.70
C ASP A 112 11.14 10.10 -3.37
N ALA A 113 12.08 9.22 -2.98
CA ALA A 113 13.42 9.62 -2.61
C ALA A 113 14.20 10.18 -3.81
N GLU A 114 14.50 11.47 -3.76
CA GLU A 114 15.25 12.19 -4.82
C GLU A 114 16.71 11.75 -4.95
N THR A 115 17.33 11.22 -3.88
CA THR A 115 18.75 10.82 -3.90
C THR A 115 18.92 9.32 -3.69
N MET A 116 19.92 8.75 -4.36
CA MET A 116 20.29 7.33 -4.20
C MET A 116 20.71 7.01 -2.76
N GLU A 117 21.27 7.97 -2.03
CA GLU A 117 21.60 7.83 -0.60
C GLU A 117 20.36 7.59 0.27
N LYS A 118 19.27 8.35 0.02
CA LYS A 118 17.99 8.15 0.70
C LYS A 118 17.38 6.80 0.33
N LYS A 119 17.37 6.46 -0.97
CA LYS A 119 16.92 5.14 -1.47
C LYS A 119 17.67 3.98 -0.79
N TYR A 120 19.00 4.10 -0.65
CA TYR A 120 19.83 3.08 0.01
C TYR A 120 19.50 2.95 1.51
N SER A 121 19.27 4.07 2.19
CA SER A 121 18.88 4.07 3.61
C SER A 121 17.53 3.36 3.82
N ILE A 122 16.54 3.66 2.98
CA ILE A 122 15.21 3.05 3.04
C ILE A 122 15.28 1.54 2.77
N LEU A 123 16.07 1.11 1.78
CA LEU A 123 16.28 -0.32 1.51
C LEU A 123 16.85 -1.06 2.73
N GLN A 124 17.80 -0.46 3.44
CA GLN A 124 18.39 -1.07 4.64
C GLN A 124 17.33 -1.32 5.74
N GLU A 125 16.39 -0.41 5.90
CA GLU A 125 15.32 -0.52 6.89
C GLU A 125 14.19 -1.46 6.44
N MET A 126 14.01 -1.64 5.13
CA MET A 126 13.06 -2.60 4.57
C MET A 126 13.54 -4.05 4.65
N ARG A 127 14.81 -4.32 5.03
CA ARG A 127 15.39 -5.67 5.03
C ARG A 127 14.52 -6.73 5.73
N GLY A 128 13.85 -6.35 6.82
CA GLY A 128 13.02 -7.28 7.61
C GLY A 128 11.70 -7.68 6.95
N ASP A 129 11.17 -6.84 6.05
CA ASP A 129 9.80 -6.94 5.54
C ASP A 129 9.75 -7.00 4.00
N ILE A 130 10.90 -7.14 3.34
CA ILE A 130 10.99 -7.10 1.88
C ILE A 130 10.41 -8.37 1.24
N THR A 131 9.80 -8.23 0.07
CA THR A 131 9.25 -9.35 -0.72
C THR A 131 9.75 -9.29 -2.16
N ASP A 132 9.69 -10.41 -2.89
CA ASP A 132 10.04 -10.45 -4.32
C ASP A 132 9.29 -9.42 -5.16
N ARG A 133 8.00 -9.22 -4.86
CA ARG A 133 7.18 -8.21 -5.53
C ARG A 133 7.74 -6.81 -5.29
N MET A 134 8.23 -6.54 -4.08
CA MET A 134 8.81 -5.25 -3.75
C MET A 134 10.10 -5.00 -4.54
N ILE A 135 10.97 -6.00 -4.61
CA ILE A 135 12.23 -5.95 -5.37
C ILE A 135 11.94 -5.69 -6.85
N ASN A 136 11.01 -6.42 -7.46
CA ASN A 136 10.65 -6.25 -8.88
C ASN A 136 10.17 -4.82 -9.18
N ASN A 137 9.27 -4.28 -8.37
CA ASN A 137 8.76 -2.91 -8.58
C ASN A 137 9.88 -1.86 -8.43
N MET A 138 10.76 -2.02 -7.44
CA MET A 138 11.89 -1.09 -7.25
C MET A 138 12.92 -1.22 -8.38
N ALA A 139 13.16 -2.42 -8.88
CA ALA A 139 14.04 -2.67 -10.02
C ALA A 139 13.54 -1.93 -11.28
N VAL A 140 12.22 -1.99 -11.55
CA VAL A 140 11.60 -1.24 -12.65
C VAL A 140 11.80 0.27 -12.50
N VAL A 141 11.63 0.81 -11.28
CA VAL A 141 11.81 2.25 -11.03
C VAL A 141 13.26 2.71 -11.21
N LEU A 142 14.23 1.84 -10.93
CA LEU A 142 15.65 2.11 -11.12
C LEU A 142 16.16 1.78 -12.52
N ASP A 143 15.31 1.25 -13.40
CA ASP A 143 15.69 0.71 -14.71
C ASP A 143 16.84 -0.31 -14.62
N VAL A 144 16.74 -1.23 -13.65
CA VAL A 144 17.70 -2.34 -13.48
C VAL A 144 17.02 -3.69 -13.61
N VAL A 145 17.79 -4.65 -14.09
CA VAL A 145 17.40 -6.06 -14.11
C VAL A 145 18.02 -6.73 -12.89
N ILE A 146 17.18 -7.40 -12.10
CA ILE A 146 17.59 -8.21 -10.95
C ILE A 146 17.31 -9.66 -11.32
N GLU A 147 18.37 -10.47 -11.34
CA GLU A 147 18.28 -11.88 -11.73
C GLU A 147 17.37 -12.66 -10.78
N GLU A 148 16.83 -13.77 -11.28
CA GLU A 148 16.06 -14.69 -10.43
C GLU A 148 16.99 -15.41 -9.44
N GLY A 149 16.55 -15.52 -8.20
CA GLY A 149 17.34 -16.08 -7.10
C GLY A 149 16.55 -16.08 -5.79
N ASP A 150 17.20 -16.44 -4.69
CA ASP A 150 16.58 -16.30 -3.37
C ASP A 150 16.41 -14.84 -2.97
N LEU A 151 15.47 -14.58 -2.07
CA LEU A 151 15.07 -13.23 -1.66
C LEU A 151 16.26 -12.39 -1.14
N ASP A 152 17.16 -13.02 -0.37
CA ASP A 152 18.33 -12.34 0.21
C ASP A 152 19.34 -11.96 -0.89
N GLN A 153 19.60 -12.86 -1.84
CA GLN A 153 20.46 -12.62 -2.99
C GLN A 153 19.92 -11.46 -3.84
N ARG A 154 18.63 -11.50 -4.17
CA ARG A 154 17.97 -10.47 -4.99
C ARG A 154 17.94 -9.10 -4.29
N TYR A 155 17.71 -9.09 -2.97
CA TYR A 155 17.78 -7.87 -2.18
C TYR A 155 19.20 -7.28 -2.16
N GLU A 156 20.23 -8.11 -1.97
CA GLU A 156 21.62 -7.66 -1.99
C GLU A 156 22.03 -7.17 -3.39
N GLU A 157 21.51 -7.76 -4.46
CA GLU A 157 21.73 -7.28 -5.83
C GLU A 157 21.11 -5.89 -6.04
N LEU A 158 19.83 -5.70 -5.69
CA LEU A 158 19.16 -4.40 -5.77
C LEU A 158 19.90 -3.32 -4.97
N LYS A 159 20.34 -3.67 -3.77
CA LYS A 159 21.12 -2.79 -2.89
C LYS A 159 22.48 -2.43 -3.48
N ARG A 160 23.16 -3.37 -4.14
CA ARG A 160 24.40 -3.10 -4.89
C ARG A 160 24.15 -2.17 -6.07
N CYS A 161 23.05 -2.33 -6.81
CA CYS A 161 22.69 -1.43 -7.90
C CYS A 161 22.52 0.01 -7.41
N VAL A 162 21.73 0.21 -6.35
CA VAL A 162 21.50 1.54 -5.75
C VAL A 162 22.81 2.17 -5.27
N ARG A 163 23.68 1.39 -4.62
CA ARG A 163 25.00 1.87 -4.18
C ARG A 163 25.91 2.22 -5.35
N THR A 164 25.83 1.47 -6.44
CA THR A 164 26.58 1.74 -7.68
C THR A 164 26.10 3.05 -8.30
N PHE A 165 24.79 3.26 -8.42
CA PHE A 165 24.22 4.53 -8.88
C PHE A 165 24.60 5.70 -7.98
N GLN A 166 24.57 5.54 -6.66
CA GLN A 166 25.02 6.57 -5.73
C GLN A 166 26.44 7.05 -6.04
N LYS A 167 27.33 6.14 -6.46
CA LYS A 167 28.72 6.47 -6.79
C LYS A 167 28.84 7.22 -8.13
N TYR A 168 28.06 6.85 -9.15
CA TYR A 168 28.27 7.33 -10.52
C TYR A 168 27.28 8.42 -11.00
N GLU A 169 26.11 8.55 -10.39
CA GLU A 169 25.15 9.63 -10.72
C GLU A 169 25.61 10.99 -10.19
N VAL A 170 26.25 11.02 -9.01
CA VAL A 170 26.81 12.24 -8.42
C VAL A 170 27.93 12.83 -9.30
N GLU A 171 28.68 11.98 -10.01
CA GLU A 171 29.75 12.41 -10.91
C GLU A 171 29.22 12.96 -12.25
N ARG A 172 27.99 12.63 -12.65
CA ARG A 172 27.39 13.09 -13.91
C ARG A 172 26.61 14.41 -13.80
N GLY A 173 26.33 14.87 -12.57
CA GLY A 173 25.63 16.13 -12.29
C GLY A 173 26.49 17.39 -12.35
N ILE A 174 27.77 17.29 -12.70
CA ILE A 174 28.64 18.45 -12.96
C ILE A 174 28.86 18.55 -14.48
N ARG A 175 27.95 19.23 -15.17
CA ARG A 175 28.20 19.93 -16.43
C ARG A 175 27.15 21.01 -16.67
#